data_AF-A0A7C3TUS0-F1
#
_entry.id   AF-A0A7C3TUS0-F1
#
_cell.length_a   1.000
_cell.length_b   1.000
_cell.length_c   1.000
_cell.angle_alpha   90.00
_cell.angle_beta   90.00
_cell.angle_gamma   90.00
#
_symmetry.space_group_name_H-M   'P 1'
#
loop_
_entity.id
_entity.type
_entity.pdbx_description
1 polymer ?
#
loop_
_entity_poly.entity_id
_entity_poly.type
_entity_poly.pdbx_seq_one_letter_code
_entity_poly.pdbx_strand_id
1 'polypeptide(L)' 'MNKKVILIVGPTGSGKTEVAVELCHKLPAEIISADSRQVYKYLSIGTNKPIGKWENNEYIYKGIPYHLVDFLEPY' A
#
# COMPACT_ATOMS: atom_id res chain seq x y z
N MET A 1 -10.28 -7.38 22.58
CA MET A 1 -10.70 -7.78 21.21
C MET A 1 -9.45 -7.94 20.37
N ASN A 2 -9.20 -9.09 19.74
CA ASN A 2 -8.00 -9.31 18.92
C ASN A 2 -8.22 -8.75 17.51
N LYS A 3 -7.36 -7.82 17.08
CA LYS A 3 -7.33 -7.37 15.69
C LYS A 3 -6.74 -8.48 14.83
N LYS A 4 -7.43 -8.84 13.75
CA LYS A 4 -6.93 -9.80 12.75
C LYS A 4 -5.98 -9.07 11.79
N VAL A 5 -4.86 -9.69 11.48
CA VAL A 5 -3.87 -9.20 10.52
C VAL A 5 -3.65 -10.28 9.48
N ILE A 6 -3.69 -9.91 8.20
CA ILE A 6 -3.39 -10.80 7.07
C ILE A 6 -2.05 -10.37 6.50
N LEU A 7 -1.11 -11.30 6.43
CA LEU A 7 0.23 -11.06 5.88
C LEU A 7 0.29 -11.62 4.46
N ILE A 8 0.57 -10.74 3.49
CA ILE A 8 0.80 -11.13 2.10
C ILE A 8 2.29 -10.96 1.82
N VAL A 9 3.01 -12.07 1.78
CA VAL A 9 4.47 -12.13 1.61
C VAL A 9 4.84 -12.81 0.28
N GLY A 10 6.04 -12.51 -0.22
CA GLY A 10 6.51 -13.06 -1.50
C GLY A 10 7.50 -12.13 -2.21
N PRO A 11 8.17 -12.60 -3.28
CA PRO A 11 9.20 -11.84 -3.98
C PRO A 11 8.66 -10.58 -4.67
N THR A 12 9.53 -9.62 -4.97
CA THR A 12 9.18 -8.42 -5.73
C THR A 12 8.60 -8.81 -7.09
N GLY A 13 7.52 -8.15 -7.52
CA GLY A 13 6.85 -8.45 -8.79
C GLY A 13 5.88 -9.64 -8.75
N SER A 14 5.73 -10.36 -7.63
CA SER A 14 4.84 -11.53 -7.54
C SER A 14 3.33 -11.23 -7.47
N GLY A 15 2.89 -9.99 -7.72
CA GLY A 15 1.47 -9.61 -7.71
C GLY A 15 0.83 -9.38 -6.32
N LYS A 16 1.62 -9.29 -5.24
CA LYS A 16 1.12 -9.11 -3.85
C LYS A 16 0.12 -7.96 -3.71
N THR A 17 0.43 -6.82 -4.31
CA THR A 17 -0.42 -5.62 -4.25
C THR A 17 -1.81 -5.88 -4.84
N GLU A 18 -1.89 -6.62 -5.94
CA GLU A 18 -3.18 -6.91 -6.57
C GLU A 18 -4.03 -7.86 -5.71
N VAL A 19 -3.41 -8.87 -5.12
CA VAL A 19 -4.07 -9.76 -4.15
C VAL A 19 -4.57 -8.97 -2.94
N ALA A 20 -3.78 -8.03 -2.41
CA ALA A 20 -4.19 -7.18 -1.29
C ALA A 20 -5.40 -6.30 -1.63
N VAL A 21 -5.43 -5.72 -2.82
CA VAL A 21 -6.55 -4.92 -3.34
C VAL A 21 -7.81 -5.76 -3.46
N GLU A 22 -7.74 -6.91 -4.14
CA GLU A 22 -8.89 -7.80 -4.30
C GLU A 22 -9.46 -8.26 -2.96
N LEU A 23 -8.59 -8.46 -1.97
CA LEU A 23 -8.99 -8.84 -0.62
C LEU A 23 -9.75 -7.72 0.09
N CYS A 24 -9.30 -6.47 -0.04
CA CYS A 24 -9.97 -5.29 0.54
C CYS A 24 -11.30 -4.97 -0.15
N HIS A 25 -11.52 -5.40 -1.39
CA HIS A 25 -12.86 -5.33 -2.01
C HIS A 25 -13.84 -6.37 -1.44
N LYS A 26 -13.35 -7.42 -0.79
CA LYS A 26 -14.16 -8.51 -0.21
C LYS A 26 -14.31 -8.42 1.30
N LEU A 27 -13.43 -7.67 1.96
CA LEU A 27 -13.37 -7.53 3.42
C LEU A 27 -13.28 -6.04 3.79
N PRO A 28 -13.88 -5.61 4.92
CA PRO A 28 -13.68 -4.28 5.46
C PRO A 28 -12.26 -4.17 6.04
N ALA A 29 -11.29 -3.93 5.15
CA ALA A 29 -9.87 -3.94 5.44
C ALA A 29 -9.16 -2.82 4.68
N GLU A 30 -7.96 -2.49 5.17
CA GLU A 30 -7.08 -1.47 4.63
C GLU A 30 -5.70 -2.09 4.36
N ILE A 31 -4.88 -1.42 3.56
CA ILE A 31 -3.55 -1.91 3.18
C ILE A 31 -2.49 -1.14 3.96
N ILE A 32 -1.53 -1.84 4.54
CA ILE A 32 -0.32 -1.25 5.13
C ILE A 32 0.87 -1.74 4.32
N SER A 33 1.62 -0.82 3.69
CA SER A 33 2.86 -1.20 2.99
C SER A 33 3.90 -1.69 3.98
N ALA A 34 4.59 -2.77 3.62
CA ALA A 34 5.80 -3.23 4.29
C ALA A 34 7.04 -3.10 3.39
N ASP A 35 6.98 -2.28 2.34
CA ASP A 35 8.10 -2.01 1.43
C ASP A 35 8.82 -0.72 1.83
N SER A 36 10.09 -0.84 2.21
CA SER A 36 10.90 0.28 2.70
C SER A 36 11.22 1.33 1.64
N ARG A 37 10.99 1.05 0.35
CA ARG A 37 11.26 1.98 -0.75
C ARG A 37 10.00 2.74 -1.18
N GLN A 38 8.81 2.18 -0.98
CA GLN A 38 7.55 2.84 -1.37
C GLN A 38 7.17 4.02 -0.46
N VAL A 39 7.79 4.14 0.71
CA VAL A 39 7.59 5.26 1.65
C VAL A 39 7.99 6.62 1.05
N TYR A 40 8.98 6.65 0.16
CA TYR A 40 9.59 7.90 -0.35
C TYR A 40 8.80 8.51 -1.49
N LYS A 41 8.46 9.79 -1.40
CA LYS A 41 7.86 10.59 -2.47
C LYS A 41 8.72 10.60 -3.74
N TYR A 42 8.07 10.85 -4.88
CA TYR A 42 8.66 10.97 -6.22
C TYR A 42 9.32 9.70 -6.79
N LEU A 43 9.55 8.68 -5.97
CA LEU A 43 10.21 7.43 -6.37
C LEU A 43 9.20 6.34 -6.81
N SER A 44 8.23 6.67 -7.66
CA SER A 44 7.13 5.74 -7.99
C SER A 44 7.52 4.62 -8.97
N ILE A 45 8.20 4.95 -10.07
CA ILE A 45 8.51 4.00 -11.15
C ILE A 45 9.49 2.92 -10.67
N GLY A 46 10.63 3.33 -10.10
CA GLY A 46 11.70 2.42 -9.68
C GLY A 46 11.35 1.53 -8.48
N THR A 47 10.24 1.78 -7.79
CA THR A 47 9.79 1.00 -6.62
C THR A 47 8.47 0.28 -6.86
N ASN A 48 7.96 0.35 -8.09
CA ASN A 48 6.65 -0.19 -8.46
C ASN A 48 5.56 0.26 -7.47
N LYS A 49 5.60 1.54 -7.08
CA LYS A 49 4.68 2.10 -6.10
C LYS A 49 3.26 2.15 -6.67
N PRO A 50 2.23 1.76 -5.91
CA PRO A 50 0.84 2.03 -6.26
C PRO A 50 0.62 3.51 -6.55
N ILE A 51 0.00 3.85 -7.69
CA ILE A 51 -0.32 5.24 -8.06
C ILE A 51 -1.72 5.57 -7.53
N GLY A 52 -1.77 6.18 -6.36
CA GLY A 52 -2.95 6.72 -5.70
C GLY A 52 -2.92 8.25 -5.55
N LYS A 53 -3.77 8.79 -4.68
CA LYS A 53 -3.88 10.21 -4.38
C LYS A 53 -4.07 10.44 -2.88
N TRP A 54 -3.54 11.54 -2.36
CA TRP A 54 -3.80 11.96 -0.98
C TRP A 54 -5.17 12.63 -0.88
N GLU A 55 -6.01 12.15 0.04
CA GLU A 55 -7.33 12.71 0.39
C GLU A 55 -7.51 12.66 1.90
N ASN A 56 -7.92 13.76 2.54
CA ASN A 56 -8.20 13.80 3.99
C ASN A 56 -7.09 13.20 4.89
N ASN A 57 -5.81 13.43 4.54
CA ASN A 57 -4.62 12.87 5.21
C ASN A 57 -4.42 11.35 5.06
N GLU A 58 -5.06 10.71 4.08
CA GLU A 58 -4.87 9.30 3.74
C GLU A 58 -4.45 9.16 2.27
N TYR A 59 -3.56 8.21 1.97
CA TYR A 59 -3.24 7.87 0.59
C TYR A 59 -4.24 6.84 0.08
N ILE A 60 -5.05 7.22 -0.91
CA ILE A 60 -6.10 6.39 -1.47
C ILE A 60 -5.63 5.76 -2.77
N TYR A 61 -5.63 4.43 -2.81
CA TYR A 61 -5.32 3.63 -4.01
C TYR A 61 -6.48 2.69 -4.32
N LYS A 62 -7.04 2.78 -5.53
CA LYS A 62 -8.22 2.00 -5.95
C LYS A 62 -9.40 2.08 -4.94
N GLY A 63 -9.57 3.23 -4.29
CA GLY A 63 -10.62 3.47 -3.29
C GLY A 63 -10.34 2.87 -1.90
N ILE A 64 -9.12 2.39 -1.66
CA ILE A 64 -8.71 1.76 -0.40
C ILE A 64 -7.66 2.64 0.30
N PRO A 65 -7.78 2.89 1.62
CA PRO A 65 -6.71 3.50 2.40
C PRO A 65 -5.45 2.64 2.36
N TYR A 66 -4.36 3.24 1.91
CA TYR A 66 -3.06 2.60 1.76
C TYR A 66 -2.04 3.34 2.62
N HIS A 67 -1.60 2.72 3.69
CA HIS A 67 -0.72 3.32 4.68
C HIS A 67 0.75 3.05 4.38
N LEU A 68 1.63 3.90 4.95
CA LEU A 68 3.08 3.81 4.83
C LEU A 68 3.59 3.82 3.38
N VAL A 69 2.98 4.67 2.56
CA VAL A 69 3.36 4.89 1.16
C VAL A 69 3.38 6.39 0.89
N ASP A 70 4.32 6.84 0.05
CA ASP A 70 4.37 8.20 -0.50
C ASP A 70 4.31 9.37 0.52
N PHE A 71 4.83 9.18 1.73
CA PHE A 71 4.73 10.17 2.81
C PHE A 71 6.07 10.81 3.18
N LEU A 72 7.20 10.15 2.87
CA LEU A 72 8.54 10.59 3.28
C LEU A 72 9.24 11.35 2.14
N GLU A 73 9.83 12.51 2.42
CA GLU A 73 10.70 13.19 1.45
C GLU A 73 12.01 12.42 1.26
N PRO A 74 12.55 12.27 0.04
CA PRO A 74 13.91 11.77 -0.16
C PRO A 74 14.92 12.83 0.30
N TYR A 75 15.90 12.42 1.11
CA TYR A 75 17.00 13.27 1.59
C TYR A 75 18.29 13.02 0.81
#